data_AF-A0A7W1ZRQ6-F1
#
_entry.id   AF-A0A7W1ZRQ6-F1
#
_cell.length_a   1.000
_cell.length_b   1.000
_cell.length_c   1.000
_cell.angle_alpha   90.00
_cell.angle_beta   90.00
_cell.angle_gamma   90.00
#
_symmetry.space_group_name_H-M   'P 1'
#
loop_
_entity.id
_entity.type
_entity.pdbx_description
1 polymer ?
#
loop_
_entity_poly.entity_id
_entity_poly.type
_entity_poly.pdbx_seq_one_letter_code
_entity_poly.pdbx_strand_id
1 'polypeptide(L)'
;MKKFLIIAFASLLSVSAFAQGTVNFNNSASSLIIDPRTGVGAAAGGAFTVALYWGVAGTTDASALVQIGATGLVNPTPGRYSAGTRTTGVGTAPGANAVFQVRAWETSGGSTWDQALASGVYYGSSALFTSATGGAGEPPSAAVSLSATVPGFTMVPEPSTFALGALGLGALLMVRRRKV
;
A
#
# COMPACT_ATOMS: atom_id res chain seq x y z
N MET A 1 -18.51 -51.53 7.92
CA MET A 1 -17.29 -51.01 8.58
C MET A 1 -16.34 -50.27 7.62
N LYS A 2 -15.97 -50.82 6.45
CA LYS A 2 -15.12 -50.10 5.46
C LYS A 2 -15.67 -48.73 4.99
N LYS A 3 -16.99 -48.60 4.82
CA LYS A 3 -17.64 -47.34 4.39
C LYS A 3 -17.60 -46.24 5.47
N PHE A 4 -17.62 -46.62 6.75
CA PHE A 4 -17.49 -45.67 7.87
C PHE A 4 -16.06 -45.13 7.99
N LEU A 5 -15.06 -45.97 7.74
CA LEU A 5 -13.65 -45.57 7.71
C LEU A 5 -13.36 -44.55 6.60
N ILE A 6 -13.96 -44.70 5.43
CA ILE A 6 -13.77 -43.76 4.31
C ILE A 6 -14.40 -42.39 4.59
N ILE A 7 -15.59 -42.37 5.22
CA ILE A 7 -16.27 -41.11 5.59
C ILE A 7 -15.50 -40.38 6.71
N ALA A 8 -15.02 -41.11 7.72
CA ALA A 8 -14.22 -40.54 8.80
C ALA A 8 -12.87 -39.98 8.31
N PHE A 9 -12.25 -40.65 7.32
CA PHE A 9 -11.00 -40.18 6.71
C PHE A 9 -11.23 -38.95 5.80
N ALA A 10 -12.39 -38.85 5.14
CA ALA A 10 -12.77 -37.70 4.32
C ALA A 10 -13.09 -36.44 5.17
N SER A 11 -13.66 -36.59 6.37
CA SER A 11 -13.92 -35.45 7.27
C SER A 11 -12.66 -34.89 7.95
N LEU A 12 -11.61 -35.71 8.10
CA LEU A 12 -10.30 -35.30 8.62
C LEU A 12 -9.45 -34.53 7.59
N LEU A 13 -9.83 -34.56 6.31
CA LEU A 13 -9.19 -33.82 5.22
C LEU A 13 -9.87 -32.48 4.91
N SER A 14 -10.73 -31.98 5.79
CA SER A 14 -11.29 -30.62 5.66
C SER A 14 -10.17 -29.60 5.88
N VAL A 15 -9.45 -29.33 4.78
CA VAL A 15 -8.45 -28.28 4.66
C VAL A 15 -9.07 -27.00 5.17
N SER A 16 -8.40 -26.35 6.10
CA SER A 16 -8.72 -25.01 6.57
C SER A 16 -8.68 -24.06 5.36
N ALA A 17 -9.80 -23.90 4.67
CA ALA A 17 -9.99 -22.80 3.75
C ALA A 17 -9.98 -21.54 4.61
N PHE A 18 -8.82 -20.89 4.71
CA PHE A 18 -8.75 -19.60 5.37
C PHE A 18 -9.62 -18.65 4.57
N ALA A 19 -10.81 -18.39 5.10
CA ALA A 19 -11.68 -17.35 4.59
C ALA A 19 -10.93 -16.02 4.81
N GLN A 20 -10.33 -15.48 3.76
CA GLN A 20 -9.60 -14.21 3.78
C GLN A 20 -10.42 -13.15 3.06
N GLY A 21 -10.40 -11.93 3.61
CA GLY A 21 -11.09 -10.81 2.99
C GLY A 21 -10.48 -10.39 1.66
N THR A 22 -11.31 -9.91 0.75
CA THR A 22 -10.88 -9.41 -0.58
C THR A 22 -11.21 -7.93 -0.79
N VAL A 23 -10.31 -7.21 -1.44
CA VAL A 23 -10.48 -5.78 -1.77
C VAL A 23 -10.03 -5.49 -3.20
N ASN A 24 -10.66 -4.53 -3.87
CA ASN A 24 -10.19 -4.04 -5.17
C ASN A 24 -9.23 -2.87 -4.94
N PHE A 25 -8.01 -3.02 -5.47
CA PHE A 25 -6.94 -2.05 -5.32
C PHE A 25 -7.02 -0.99 -6.41
N ASN A 26 -7.80 0.05 -6.12
CA ASN A 26 -8.02 1.19 -7.02
C ASN A 26 -8.28 2.47 -6.22
N ASN A 27 -8.04 3.63 -6.83
CA ASN A 27 -8.41 4.94 -6.28
C ASN A 27 -9.48 5.65 -7.13
N SER A 28 -9.89 6.84 -6.68
CA SER A 28 -10.83 7.71 -7.38
C SER A 28 -10.20 9.07 -7.73
N ALA A 29 -10.98 9.96 -8.36
CA ALA A 29 -10.53 11.31 -8.68
C ALA A 29 -10.35 12.20 -7.44
N SER A 30 -10.89 11.79 -6.28
CA SER A 30 -10.69 12.48 -5.01
C SER A 30 -9.48 11.98 -4.21
N SER A 31 -8.81 10.91 -4.67
CA SER A 31 -7.71 10.27 -3.97
C SER A 31 -6.50 10.03 -4.86
N LEU A 32 -6.15 11.05 -5.65
CA LEU A 32 -5.02 11.01 -6.57
C LEU A 32 -3.68 10.90 -5.83
N ILE A 33 -2.74 10.22 -6.49
CA ILE A 33 -1.31 10.32 -6.18
C ILE A 33 -0.78 11.52 -6.94
N ILE A 34 -0.24 12.51 -6.23
CA ILE A 34 0.26 13.76 -6.81
C ILE A 34 1.78 13.71 -6.95
N ASP A 35 2.27 14.10 -8.12
CA ASP A 35 3.70 14.34 -8.35
C ASP A 35 4.03 15.78 -7.88
N PRO A 36 4.89 15.94 -6.86
CA PRO A 36 5.23 17.24 -6.29
C PRO A 36 5.92 18.18 -7.29
N ARG A 37 6.55 17.65 -8.34
CA ARG A 37 7.26 18.45 -9.36
C ARG A 37 6.31 19.25 -10.22
N THR A 38 5.11 18.73 -10.43
CA THR A 38 4.12 19.28 -11.35
C THR A 38 2.87 19.79 -10.64
N GLY A 39 2.62 19.32 -9.41
CA GLY A 39 1.41 19.61 -8.66
C GLY A 39 0.15 18.91 -9.23
N VAL A 40 0.31 18.03 -10.22
CA VAL A 40 -0.77 17.26 -10.82
C VAL A 40 -0.60 15.77 -10.53
N GLY A 41 -1.58 14.96 -10.96
CA GLY A 41 -1.51 13.51 -10.81
C GLY A 41 -0.23 12.91 -11.38
N ALA A 42 0.37 11.98 -10.66
CA ALA A 42 1.56 11.26 -11.08
C ALA A 42 1.38 10.66 -12.48
N ALA A 43 2.39 10.77 -13.35
CA ALA A 43 2.26 10.37 -14.75
C ALA A 43 1.79 8.92 -14.90
N ALA A 44 0.78 8.71 -15.76
CA ALA A 44 0.34 7.36 -16.10
C ALA A 44 1.31 6.71 -17.11
N GLY A 45 1.23 5.38 -17.25
CA GLY A 45 1.98 4.66 -18.29
C GLY A 45 3.32 4.07 -17.84
N GLY A 46 3.51 3.86 -16.54
CA GLY A 46 4.63 3.07 -16.01
C GLY A 46 5.80 3.86 -15.42
N ALA A 47 5.69 5.18 -15.31
CA ALA A 47 6.68 5.99 -14.57
C ALA A 47 6.61 5.75 -13.05
N PHE A 48 5.45 5.34 -12.54
CA PHE A 48 5.20 5.16 -11.11
C PHE A 48 4.58 3.80 -10.83
N THR A 49 5.13 3.13 -9.83
CA THR A 49 4.63 1.89 -9.24
C THR A 49 3.78 2.21 -8.02
N VAL A 50 2.75 1.40 -7.79
CA VAL A 50 1.94 1.43 -6.57
C VAL A 50 1.87 0.05 -5.93
N ALA A 51 1.80 -0.01 -4.61
CA ALA A 51 1.63 -1.26 -3.87
C ALA A 51 0.66 -1.08 -2.72
N LEU A 52 -0.10 -2.14 -2.44
CA LEU A 52 -1.02 -2.18 -1.32
C LEU A 52 -0.37 -2.93 -0.16
N TYR A 53 -0.33 -2.26 0.98
CA TYR A 53 0.12 -2.81 2.25
C TYR A 53 -1.08 -3.01 3.15
N TRP A 54 -1.06 -4.09 3.92
CA TRP A 54 -2.16 -4.53 4.78
C TRP A 54 -1.66 -4.88 6.17
N GLY A 55 -2.52 -4.64 7.16
CA GLY A 55 -2.40 -5.11 8.53
C GLY A 55 -3.76 -5.49 9.09
N VAL A 56 -3.75 -6.26 10.17
CA VAL A 56 -4.96 -6.63 10.90
C VAL A 56 -5.67 -5.39 11.47
N ALA A 57 -6.96 -5.53 11.79
CA ALA A 57 -7.72 -4.44 12.41
C ALA A 57 -7.01 -3.92 13.66
N GLY A 58 -6.83 -2.59 13.76
CA GLY A 58 -6.17 -1.94 14.89
C GLY A 58 -4.66 -1.77 14.73
N THR A 59 -4.04 -2.21 13.63
CA THR A 59 -2.64 -1.86 13.34
C THR A 59 -2.48 -0.34 13.21
N THR A 60 -1.64 0.24 14.06
CA THR A 60 -1.34 1.69 14.07
C THR A 60 0.06 2.01 13.55
N ASP A 61 0.95 1.02 13.50
CA ASP A 61 2.31 1.16 12.99
C ASP A 61 2.37 0.74 11.51
N ALA A 62 2.76 1.67 10.64
CA ALA A 62 2.93 1.42 9.21
C ALA A 62 4.05 0.41 8.90
N SER A 63 5.03 0.26 9.79
CA SER A 63 6.14 -0.69 9.65
C SER A 63 5.71 -2.14 9.85
N ALA A 64 4.59 -2.35 10.55
CA ALA A 64 4.01 -3.67 10.77
C ALA A 64 3.14 -4.17 9.60
N LEU A 65 2.92 -3.33 8.58
CA LEU A 65 2.14 -3.71 7.41
C LEU A 65 2.94 -4.57 6.44
N VAL A 66 2.28 -5.54 5.82
CA VAL A 66 2.87 -6.41 4.80
C VAL A 66 2.26 -6.11 3.43
N GLN A 67 3.07 -6.15 2.38
CA GLN A 67 2.56 -5.99 1.02
C GLN A 67 1.66 -7.18 0.65
N ILE A 68 0.51 -6.90 0.03
CA ILE A 68 -0.41 -7.94 -0.47
C ILE A 68 -0.55 -7.86 -1.99
N GLY A 69 -0.31 -9.01 -2.62
CA GLY A 69 -0.30 -9.17 -4.08
C GLY A 69 0.86 -8.43 -4.79
N ALA A 70 0.88 -8.54 -6.12
CA ALA A 70 1.83 -7.84 -6.98
C ALA A 70 1.68 -6.31 -6.94
N THR A 71 2.71 -5.57 -7.30
CA THR A 71 2.59 -4.13 -7.52
C THR A 71 1.65 -3.82 -8.70
N GLY A 72 1.12 -2.61 -8.72
CA GLY A 72 0.41 -2.01 -9.85
C GLY A 72 1.18 -0.82 -10.40
N LEU A 73 0.63 -0.21 -11.44
CA LEU A 73 1.14 1.04 -12.01
C LEU A 73 0.11 2.15 -11.83
N VAL A 74 0.57 3.39 -11.84
CA VAL A 74 -0.32 4.54 -12.07
C VAL A 74 -0.84 4.45 -13.51
N ASN A 75 -2.11 4.08 -13.64
CA ASN A 75 -2.85 3.80 -14.87
C ASN A 75 -4.37 3.68 -14.53
N PRO A 76 -5.33 4.14 -15.36
CA PRO A 76 -5.21 4.60 -16.75
C PRO A 76 -4.85 6.07 -16.94
N THR A 77 -5.08 6.91 -15.94
CA THR A 77 -4.92 8.37 -16.03
C THR A 77 -3.98 8.89 -14.95
N PRO A 78 -3.42 10.11 -15.10
CA PRO A 78 -2.47 10.64 -14.13
C PRO A 78 -3.03 10.63 -12.69
N GLY A 79 -2.24 10.11 -11.76
CA GLY A 79 -2.55 9.97 -10.34
C GLY A 79 -3.59 8.88 -10.02
N ARG A 80 -4.11 8.15 -11.02
CA ARG A 80 -5.06 7.05 -10.83
C ARG A 80 -4.38 5.70 -10.94
N TYR A 81 -4.85 4.73 -10.17
CA TYR A 81 -4.46 3.33 -10.31
C TYR A 81 -5.70 2.43 -10.23
N SER A 82 -5.65 1.34 -11.00
CA SER A 82 -6.59 0.23 -10.93
C SER A 82 -5.84 -1.07 -11.16
N ALA A 83 -5.51 -1.75 -10.07
CA ALA A 83 -4.57 -2.87 -10.04
C ALA A 83 -5.23 -4.18 -9.58
N GLY A 84 -6.54 -4.32 -9.75
CA GLY A 84 -7.29 -5.56 -9.53
C GLY A 84 -7.50 -5.95 -8.07
N THR A 85 -8.03 -7.15 -7.87
CA THR A 85 -8.39 -7.68 -6.54
C THR A 85 -7.17 -8.17 -5.75
N ARG A 86 -7.18 -7.91 -4.44
CA ARG A 86 -6.16 -8.29 -3.47
C ARG A 86 -6.82 -9.07 -2.34
N THR A 87 -6.14 -10.12 -1.90
CA THR A 87 -6.56 -10.94 -0.76
C THR A 87 -5.74 -10.54 0.45
N THR A 88 -6.41 -10.31 1.57
CA THR A 88 -5.78 -10.01 2.86
C THR A 88 -5.10 -11.24 3.46
N GLY A 89 -4.18 -11.03 4.40
CA GLY A 89 -3.49 -12.13 5.08
C GLY A 89 -4.36 -12.84 6.13
N VAL A 90 -3.79 -13.87 6.74
CA VAL A 90 -4.40 -14.54 7.90
C VAL A 90 -4.59 -13.51 9.02
N GLY A 91 -5.79 -13.47 9.61
CA GLY A 91 -6.16 -12.49 10.65
C GLY A 91 -7.21 -11.47 10.21
N THR A 92 -7.56 -11.43 8.92
CA THR A 92 -8.74 -10.70 8.42
C THR A 92 -9.72 -11.69 7.77
N ALA A 93 -10.77 -12.03 8.50
CA ALA A 93 -11.90 -12.79 7.96
C ALA A 93 -12.64 -11.97 6.89
N PRO A 94 -13.39 -12.60 5.96
CA PRO A 94 -14.13 -11.86 4.96
C PRO A 94 -15.23 -11.03 5.63
N GLY A 95 -15.48 -9.82 5.13
CA GLY A 95 -16.41 -8.88 5.78
C GLY A 95 -15.80 -8.13 6.97
N ALA A 96 -14.68 -8.60 7.53
CA ALA A 96 -14.02 -7.90 8.63
C ALA A 96 -13.27 -6.67 8.13
N ASN A 97 -13.03 -5.74 9.06
CA ASN A 97 -12.20 -4.57 8.83
C ASN A 97 -10.72 -4.95 8.78
N ALA A 98 -9.97 -4.24 7.96
CA ALA A 98 -8.52 -4.30 7.89
C ALA A 98 -7.93 -2.90 7.74
N VAL A 99 -6.66 -2.76 8.13
CA VAL A 99 -5.90 -1.52 7.95
C VAL A 99 -5.09 -1.64 6.67
N PHE A 100 -5.11 -0.59 5.87
CA PHE A 100 -4.41 -0.52 4.59
C PHE A 100 -3.54 0.73 4.50
N GLN A 101 -2.51 0.63 3.68
CA GLN A 101 -1.71 1.76 3.23
C GLN A 101 -1.35 1.56 1.76
N VAL A 102 -1.44 2.64 0.99
CA VAL A 102 -0.96 2.64 -0.39
C VAL A 102 0.39 3.30 -0.42
N ARG A 103 1.37 2.64 -1.03
CA ARG A 103 2.72 3.16 -1.24
C ARG A 103 2.95 3.31 -2.72
N ALA A 104 3.59 4.40 -3.13
CA ALA A 104 3.91 4.68 -4.51
C ALA A 104 5.33 5.22 -4.65
N TRP A 105 6.00 4.87 -5.74
CA TRP A 105 7.37 5.29 -6.02
C TRP A 105 7.65 5.30 -7.53
N GLU A 106 8.70 6.01 -7.95
CA GLU A 106 9.17 5.96 -9.34
C GLU A 106 9.76 4.59 -9.67
N THR A 107 9.41 4.05 -10.84
CA THR A 107 9.90 2.74 -11.31
C THR A 107 11.41 2.67 -11.44
N SER A 108 12.09 3.81 -11.64
CA SER A 108 13.55 3.91 -11.65
C SER A 108 14.20 3.54 -10.32
N GLY A 109 13.47 3.60 -9.21
CA GLY A 109 13.97 3.25 -7.88
C GLY A 109 13.95 1.76 -7.58
N GLY A 110 13.42 0.93 -8.47
CA GLY A 110 13.38 -0.53 -8.32
C GLY A 110 11.96 -1.09 -8.18
N SER A 111 11.90 -2.41 -8.00
CA SER A 111 10.65 -3.18 -7.99
C SER A 111 10.01 -3.28 -6.61
N THR A 112 10.74 -2.90 -5.56
CA THR A 112 10.29 -2.97 -4.16
C THR A 112 10.34 -1.61 -3.49
N TRP A 113 9.54 -1.44 -2.45
CA TRP A 113 9.53 -0.22 -1.64
C TRP A 113 10.89 0.08 -1.04
N ASP A 114 11.59 -0.92 -0.51
CA ASP A 114 12.88 -0.73 0.15
C ASP A 114 13.98 -0.34 -0.83
N GLN A 115 13.94 -0.86 -2.07
CA GLN A 115 14.83 -0.41 -3.14
C GLN A 115 14.57 1.06 -3.50
N ALA A 116 13.30 1.46 -3.57
CA ALA A 116 12.92 2.83 -3.89
C ALA A 116 13.38 3.82 -2.82
N LEU A 117 13.23 3.46 -1.54
CA LEU A 117 13.78 4.21 -0.41
C LEU A 117 15.30 4.36 -0.56
N ALA A 118 16.02 3.26 -0.81
CA ALA A 118 17.48 3.30 -0.94
C ALA A 118 17.98 4.08 -2.17
N SER A 119 17.14 4.26 -3.19
CA SER A 119 17.51 4.90 -4.46
C SER A 119 17.33 6.42 -4.45
N GLY A 120 16.69 7.00 -3.43
CA GLY A 120 16.43 8.43 -3.35
C GLY A 120 15.50 8.97 -4.44
N VAL A 121 14.68 8.11 -5.05
CA VAL A 121 13.67 8.51 -6.02
C VAL A 121 12.46 9.17 -5.35
N TYR A 122 11.55 9.75 -6.12
CA TYR A 122 10.28 10.20 -5.54
C TYR A 122 9.47 8.99 -5.08
N TYR A 123 9.08 9.02 -3.80
CA TYR A 123 8.18 8.03 -3.22
C TYR A 123 7.19 8.71 -2.28
N GLY A 124 6.15 7.98 -1.89
CA GLY A 124 5.17 8.47 -0.94
C GLY A 124 4.25 7.37 -0.48
N SER A 125 3.58 7.62 0.63
CA SER A 125 2.58 6.71 1.17
C SER A 125 1.33 7.47 1.59
N SER A 126 0.18 6.84 1.45
CA SER A 126 -1.07 7.33 2.03
C SER A 126 -1.00 7.31 3.56
N ALA A 127 -1.89 8.07 4.21
CA ALA A 127 -2.23 7.80 5.60
C ALA A 127 -2.77 6.36 5.74
N LEU A 128 -2.66 5.79 6.94
CA LEU A 128 -3.33 4.53 7.26
C LEU A 128 -4.84 4.73 7.18
N PHE A 129 -5.55 3.78 6.59
CA PHE A 129 -7.00 3.83 6.50
C PHE A 129 -7.60 2.45 6.72
N THR A 130 -8.80 2.42 7.29
CA THR A 130 -9.51 1.18 7.59
C THR A 130 -10.62 0.98 6.58
N SER A 131 -10.75 -0.22 6.03
CA SER A 131 -11.86 -0.59 5.16
C SER A 131 -12.35 -2.00 5.47
N ALA A 132 -13.64 -2.24 5.28
CA ALA A 132 -14.20 -3.59 5.31
C ALA A 132 -13.74 -4.38 4.08
N THR A 133 -13.69 -5.70 4.21
CA THR A 133 -13.33 -6.59 3.11
C THR A 133 -14.56 -7.28 2.52
N GLY A 134 -14.46 -7.73 1.28
CA GLY A 134 -15.45 -8.59 0.64
C GLY A 134 -15.18 -10.08 0.90
N GLY A 135 -15.94 -10.94 0.21
CA GLY A 135 -15.82 -12.40 0.30
C GLY A 135 -16.65 -13.05 1.41
N ALA A 136 -17.57 -12.32 2.04
CA ALA A 136 -18.43 -12.83 3.11
C ALA A 136 -19.76 -13.36 2.57
N GLY A 137 -20.35 -14.34 3.26
CA GLY A 137 -21.66 -14.92 2.93
C GLY A 137 -21.61 -16.00 1.84
N GLU A 138 -22.78 -16.58 1.57
CA GLU A 138 -22.99 -17.61 0.54
C GLU A 138 -24.17 -17.20 -0.36
N PRO A 139 -23.94 -16.80 -1.62
CA PRO A 139 -22.64 -16.72 -2.30
C PRO A 139 -21.74 -15.60 -1.74
N PRO A 140 -20.40 -15.71 -1.88
CA PRO A 140 -19.46 -14.70 -1.38
C PRO A 140 -19.71 -13.30 -1.95
N SER A 141 -19.67 -12.29 -1.08
CA SER A 141 -19.78 -10.89 -1.48
C SER A 141 -18.59 -10.46 -2.35
N ALA A 142 -18.84 -9.51 -3.26
CA ALA A 142 -17.79 -8.97 -4.11
C ALA A 142 -16.69 -8.26 -3.30
N ALA A 143 -15.48 -8.21 -3.87
CA ALA A 143 -14.36 -7.48 -3.28
C ALA A 143 -14.70 -5.98 -3.09
N VAL A 144 -14.43 -5.46 -1.90
CA VAL A 144 -14.73 -4.06 -1.57
C VAL A 144 -13.77 -3.13 -2.29
N SER A 145 -14.29 -2.11 -2.97
CA SER A 145 -13.47 -1.11 -3.67
C SER A 145 -12.83 -0.13 -2.71
N LEU A 146 -11.50 -0.07 -2.69
CA LEU A 146 -10.77 0.88 -1.82
C LEU A 146 -10.89 2.33 -2.30
N SER A 147 -11.40 2.59 -3.52
CA SER A 147 -11.46 3.94 -4.10
C SER A 147 -12.30 4.94 -3.31
N ALA A 148 -13.24 4.46 -2.51
CA ALA A 148 -14.09 5.29 -1.66
C ALA A 148 -13.43 5.64 -0.32
N THR A 149 -12.38 4.92 0.09
CA THR A 149 -11.80 5.01 1.43
C THR A 149 -10.34 5.45 1.43
N VAL A 150 -9.60 5.14 0.36
CA VAL A 150 -8.18 5.49 0.28
C VAL A 150 -7.99 7.01 0.25
N PRO A 151 -7.14 7.59 1.12
CA PRO A 151 -6.78 8.99 1.04
C PRO A 151 -5.76 9.22 -0.08
N GLY A 152 -5.93 10.29 -0.84
CA GLY A 152 -4.90 10.77 -1.78
C GLY A 152 -3.66 11.26 -1.03
N PHE A 153 -2.54 11.34 -1.73
CA PHE A 153 -1.29 11.82 -1.16
C PHE A 153 -0.36 12.38 -2.23
N THR A 154 0.56 13.24 -1.79
CA THR A 154 1.62 13.79 -2.64
C THR A 154 2.90 13.02 -2.34
N MET A 155 3.60 12.57 -3.38
CA MET A 155 4.94 12.00 -3.21
C MET A 155 5.91 13.08 -2.75
N VAL A 156 6.96 12.69 -2.05
CA VAL A 156 7.95 13.61 -1.50
C VAL A 156 9.32 13.11 -1.96
N PRO A 157 10.15 13.97 -2.59
CA PRO A 157 11.55 13.62 -2.77
C PRO A 157 12.18 13.49 -1.39
N GLU A 158 13.05 12.50 -1.16
CA GLU A 158 13.81 12.49 0.09
C GLU A 158 14.43 13.87 0.31
N PRO A 159 14.24 14.50 1.48
CA PRO A 159 15.02 15.67 1.80
C PRO A 159 16.47 15.20 1.82
N SER A 160 17.27 15.59 0.83
CA SER A 160 18.65 15.12 0.74
C SER A 160 19.33 15.44 2.07
N THR A 161 19.62 14.41 2.87
CA THR A 161 20.18 14.61 4.22
C THR A 161 21.48 15.41 4.13
N PHE A 162 22.20 15.28 3.00
CA PHE A 162 23.34 16.10 2.64
C PHE A 162 23.01 17.58 2.40
N ALA A 163 21.89 17.91 1.76
CA ALA A 163 21.47 19.30 1.55
C ALA A 163 21.07 19.95 2.88
N LEU A 164 20.33 19.23 3.75
CA LEU A 164 20.02 19.68 5.11
C LEU A 164 21.27 19.79 5.97
N GLY A 165 22.19 18.83 5.87
CA GLY A 165 23.49 18.86 6.54
C GLY A 165 24.33 20.05 6.10
N ALA A 166 24.41 20.33 4.80
CA ALA A 166 25.11 21.48 4.24
C ALA A 166 24.46 22.81 4.65
N LEU A 167 23.12 22.89 4.68
CA LEU A 167 22.38 24.04 5.21
C LEU A 167 22.67 24.25 6.70
N GLY A 168 22.65 23.19 7.50
CA GLY A 168 22.99 23.22 8.92
C GLY A 168 24.43 23.67 9.17
N LEU A 169 25.39 23.12 8.43
CA LEU A 169 26.79 23.53 8.43
C LEU A 169 26.96 24.99 7.98
N GLY A 170 26.27 25.40 6.93
CA GLY A 170 26.26 26.78 6.44
C GLY A 170 25.75 27.76 7.49
N ALA A 171 24.62 27.44 8.14
CA ALA A 171 24.06 28.22 9.24
C ALA A 171 25.03 28.29 10.44
N LEU A 172 25.63 27.16 10.83
CA LEU A 172 26.65 27.09 11.89
C LEU A 172 27.87 27.98 11.58
N LEU A 173 28.39 27.93 10.35
CA LEU A 173 29.51 28.75 9.93
C LEU A 173 29.15 30.24 9.90
N MET A 174 27.93 30.60 9.48
CA MET A 174 27.46 31.99 9.52
C MET A 174 27.32 32.52 10.96
N VAL A 175 26.81 31.71 11.89
CA VAL A 175 26.70 32.09 13.30
C VAL A 175 28.09 32.21 13.96
N ARG A 176 29.02 31.31 13.63
CA ARG A 176 30.40 31.36 14.12
C ARG A 176 31.12 32.66 13.69
N ARG A 177 30.83 33.18 12.50
CA ARG A 177 31.43 34.42 11.98
C ARG A 177 30.91 35.71 12.66
N ARG A 178 29.85 35.65 13.46
CA ARG A 178 29.29 36.81 14.19
C ARG A 178 29.87 37.01 15.60
N LYS A 179 30.80 36.14 16.05
CA LYS A 179 31.47 36.22 17.36
C LYS A 179 32.94 36.65 17.27
N VAL A 180 33.33 37.29 16.17
CA VAL A 180 34.59 38.05 16.02
C VAL A 180 34.21 39.48 15.69
#